data_AF-A0A959X4F9-F1
#
_entry.id   AF-A0A959X4F9-F1
#
_cell.length_a   1.000
_cell.length_b   1.000
_cell.length_c   1.000
_cell.angle_alpha   90.00
_cell.angle_beta   90.00
_cell.angle_gamma   90.00
#
_symmetry.space_group_name_H-M   'P 1'
#
loop_
_entity.id
_entity.type
_entity.pdbx_description
1 polymer ?
#
loop_
_entity_poly.entity_id
_entity_poly.type
_entity_poly.pdbx_seq_one_letter_code
_entity_poly.pdbx_strand_id
1 'polypeptide(L)' 'AGAALDELQLAGILSTKSMARGAKAYLAREVLDLVTLSERALASTHFDTRVSPPVRPVPARPEK' A
#
# COMPACT_ATOMS: atom_id res chain seq x y z
N ALA A 1 16.27 16.92 2.42
CA ALA A 1 15.28 15.85 2.15
C ALA A 1 14.59 16.01 0.78
N GLY A 2 14.20 17.23 0.36
CA GLY A 2 13.44 17.44 -0.90
C GLY A 2 14.08 16.83 -2.16
N ALA A 3 15.35 17.10 -2.43
CA ALA A 3 16.02 16.64 -3.66
C ALA A 3 16.01 15.12 -3.85
N ALA A 4 16.24 14.33 -2.79
CA ALA A 4 16.20 12.87 -2.87
C ALA A 4 14.77 12.34 -3.13
N LEU A 5 13.75 12.99 -2.56
CA LEU A 5 12.35 12.63 -2.81
C LEU A 5 11.94 12.99 -4.24
N ASP A 6 12.43 14.11 -4.77
CA ASP A 6 12.20 14.51 -6.15
C ASP A 6 12.89 13.56 -7.15
N GLU A 7 14.10 13.08 -6.85
CA GLU A 7 14.79 12.07 -7.65
C GLU A 7 14.01 10.75 -7.69
N LEU A 8 13.54 10.27 -6.54
CA LEU A 8 12.72 9.06 -6.47
C LEU A 8 11.36 9.23 -7.17
N GLN A 9 10.80 10.44 -7.17
CA GLN A 9 9.59 10.77 -7.94
C GLN A 9 9.86 10.75 -9.44
N LEU A 10 10.99 11.31 -9.90
CA LEU A 10 11.41 11.28 -11.31
C LEU A 10 11.71 9.86 -11.78
N ALA A 11 12.27 9.02 -10.91
CA ALA A 11 12.49 7.61 -11.17
C ALA A 11 11.21 6.76 -11.17
N GLY A 12 10.04 7.35 -10.86
CA GLY A 12 8.75 6.65 -10.83
C GLY A 12 8.54 5.77 -9.59
N ILE A 13 9.46 5.80 -8.62
CA ILE A 13 9.38 5.03 -7.38
C ILE A 13 8.33 5.63 -6.43
N LEU A 14 8.21 6.97 -6.44
CA LEU A 14 7.22 7.71 -5.67
C LEU A 14 6.15 8.30 -6.59
N SER A 15 4.96 8.47 -6.03
CA SER A 15 3.89 9.31 -6.56
C SER A 15 3.63 10.46 -5.61
N THR A 16 3.23 11.63 -6.11
CA THR A 16 2.96 12.79 -5.26
C THR A 16 1.49 13.18 -5.23
N LYS A 17 1.05 13.62 -4.05
CA LYS A 17 -0.29 14.19 -3.85
C LYS A 17 -0.19 15.49 -3.07
N SER A 18 -0.89 16.53 -3.52
CA SER A 18 -1.03 17.77 -2.73
C SER A 18 -1.88 17.53 -1.48
N MET A 19 -1.39 17.98 -0.34
CA MET A 19 -2.08 17.91 0.95
C MET A 19 -2.64 19.27 1.34
N ALA A 20 -3.53 19.27 2.34
CA ALA A 20 -3.97 20.50 2.99
C ALA A 20 -2.75 21.28 3.54
N ARG A 21 -2.86 22.61 3.56
CA ARG A 21 -1.78 23.54 3.96
C ARG A 21 -0.56 23.57 3.03
N GLY A 22 -0.71 23.15 1.76
CA GLY A 22 0.33 23.29 0.73
C GLY A 22 1.48 22.29 0.84
N ALA A 23 1.38 21.30 1.71
CA ALA A 23 2.37 20.23 1.81
C ALA A 23 2.25 19.23 0.64
N LYS A 24 3.37 18.61 0.25
CA LYS A 24 3.42 17.55 -0.77
C LYS A 24 3.63 16.21 -0.08
N ALA A 25 2.71 15.27 -0.26
CA ALA A 25 2.88 13.89 0.17
C ALA A 25 3.58 13.09 -0.94
N TYR A 26 4.50 12.20 -0.55
CA TYR A 26 5.16 11.24 -1.43
C TYR A 26 4.72 9.83 -1.03
N LEU A 27 4.31 9.02 -2.00
CA LEU A 27 3.73 7.70 -1.79
C LEU A 27 4.40 6.66 -2.69
N ALA A 28 5.01 5.65 -2.08
CA ALA A 28 5.54 4.46 -2.76
C ALA A 28 4.46 3.36 -2.76
N ARG A 29 3.59 3.33 -3.78
CA ARG A 29 2.44 2.40 -3.78
C ARG A 29 2.87 0.94 -3.75
N GLU A 30 3.91 0.61 -4.52
CA GLU A 30 4.43 -0.77 -4.59
C GLU A 30 4.98 -1.25 -3.24
N VAL A 31 5.64 -0.38 -2.48
CA VAL A 31 6.14 -0.72 -1.14
C VAL A 31 4.98 -0.96 -0.18
N LEU A 32 3.95 -0.11 -0.22
CA LEU A 32 2.76 -0.29 0.63
C LEU A 32 2.00 -1.57 0.27
N ASP A 33 1.90 -1.90 -1.02
CA ASP A 33 1.27 -3.13 -1.48
C ASP A 33 2.08 -4.36 -1.06
N LEU A 34 3.42 -4.30 -1.12
CA LEU A 34 4.32 -5.35 -0.63
C LEU A 34 4.15 -5.60 0.87
N VAL A 35 4.14 -4.53 1.68
CA VAL A 35 3.90 -4.64 3.13
C VAL A 35 2.54 -5.26 3.38
N THR A 36 1.49 -4.78 2.69
CA THR A 36 0.13 -5.32 2.82
C THR A 36 0.05 -6.80 2.48
N LEU A 37 0.73 -7.24 1.41
CA LEU A 37 0.77 -8.65 1.02
C LEU A 37 1.54 -9.50 2.04
N SER A 38 2.65 -8.98 2.57
CA SER A 38 3.46 -9.64 3.59
C SER A 38 2.69 -9.80 4.90
N GLU A 39 1.98 -8.77 5.34
CA GLU A 39 1.10 -8.83 6.52
C GLU A 39 0.01 -9.89 6.35
N ARG A 40 -0.62 -9.98 5.17
CA ARG A 40 -1.62 -11.04 4.89
C ARG A 40 -1.00 -12.43 4.91
N ALA A 41 0.23 -12.58 4.41
CA ALA A 41 0.94 -13.84 4.51
C ALA A 41 1.19 -14.18 5.99
N LEU A 42 1.72 -13.26 6.78
CA LEU A 42 2.03 -13.55 8.19
C LEU A 42 0.78 -13.70 9.06
N ALA A 43 -0.37 -13.15 8.64
CA ALA A 43 -1.64 -13.24 9.37
C ALA A 43 -2.31 -14.63 9.28
N SER A 44 -1.80 -15.55 8.46
CA SER A 44 -2.30 -16.92 8.32
C SER A 44 -1.14 -17.91 8.46
N THR A 45 -1.34 -19.03 9.17
CA THR A 45 -0.34 -20.11 9.20
C THR A 45 -0.07 -20.71 7.82
N HIS A 46 -1.03 -20.57 6.89
CA HIS A 46 -0.91 -20.99 5.49
C HIS A 46 -0.40 -19.88 4.57
N PHE A 47 -0.05 -18.71 5.10
CA PHE A 47 0.47 -17.59 4.32
C PHE A 47 -0.46 -17.03 3.24
N ASP A 48 -1.75 -17.35 3.29
CA ASP A 48 -2.79 -16.72 2.49
C ASP A 48 -4.11 -16.66 3.28
N THR A 49 -4.62 -15.46 3.51
CA THR A 49 -5.91 -15.24 4.20
C THR A 49 -7.12 -15.55 3.32
N ARG A 50 -6.93 -15.86 2.02
CA ARG A 50 -7.99 -16.38 1.15
C ARG A 50 -8.35 -17.84 1.43
N VAL A 51 -7.50 -18.57 2.17
CA VAL A 51 -7.68 -20.00 2.44
C VAL A 51 -8.93 -20.27 3.29
N SER A 52 -9.34 -19.29 4.11
CA SER A 52 -10.54 -19.38 4.93
C SER A 52 -11.35 -18.09 4.86
N PRO A 53 -12.69 -18.16 4.80
CA PRO A 53 -13.51 -16.96 4.86
C PRO A 53 -13.37 -16.25 6.22
N PRO A 54 -13.53 -14.92 6.26
CA PRO A 54 -13.48 -14.16 7.51
C PRO A 54 -14.60 -14.59 8.46
N VAL A 55 -14.27 -14.75 9.75
CA VAL A 55 -15.23 -15.16 10.81
C VAL A 55 -16.28 -14.07 11.07
N ARG A 56 -15.96 -12.81 10.76
CA ARG A 56 -16.85 -11.66 10.93
C ARG A 56 -17.23 -11.08 9.56
N PRO A 57 -18.42 -10.48 9.42
CA PRO A 57 -18.80 -9.79 8.20
C PRO A 57 -17.77 -8.70 7.86
N VAL A 58 -17.31 -8.70 6.61
CA VAL A 58 -16.41 -7.68 6.07
C VAL A 58 -16.96 -7.20 4.73
N PRO A 59 -16.63 -5.96 4.29
CA PRO A 59 -16.99 -5.49 2.96
C PRO A 59 -16.50 -6.46 1.87
N ALA A 60 -17.36 -6.71 0.88
CA ALA A 60 -17.01 -7.50 -0.29
C ALA A 60 -15.92 -6.79 -1.12
N ARG A 61 -15.03 -7.57 -1.74
CA ARG A 61 -14.04 -7.00 -2.66
C ARG A 61 -14.75 -6.51 -3.94
N PRO A 62 -14.29 -5.41 -4.56
CA PRO A 62 -14.75 -5.02 -5.88
C PRO A 62 -14.46 -6.12 -6.91
N GLU A 63 -15.45 -6.47 -7.73
CA GLU A 63 -15.26 -7.37 -8.86
C GLU A 63 -14.60 -6.61 -10.04
N LYS A 64 -13.74 -7.30 -10.78
CA LYS A 64 -13.08 -6.76 -11.97
C LYS A 64 -13.99 -6.80 -13.18
#